data_AF-A0A3S2WPA2-F1
#
_entry.id   AF-A0A3S2WPA2-F1
#
_cell.length_a   1.000
_cell.length_b   1.000
_cell.length_c   1.000
_cell.angle_alpha   90.00
_cell.angle_beta   90.00
_cell.angle_gamma   90.00
#
_symmetry.space_group_name_H-M   'P 1'
#
loop_
_entity.id
_entity.type
_entity.pdbx_description
1 polymer ?
#
loop_
_entity_poly.entity_id
_entity_poly.type
_entity_poly.pdbx_seq_one_letter_code
_entity_poly.pdbx_strand_id
1 'polypeptide(L)'
;MTATVVESTIDVALWFMDQARREDDYLQPQKLQRLIYIAQGSYAATHHGRMLMPALFVAGETGPQDPNIFRLFEHGRPTNLGEAKIPAETLHFLDMIWRRYGHHSSDYLNQQIKHHDIYVRALKKGLGEEIPFPAIVRFFTRKERPSVKKVKTADGRVLEKWTPTAAPGQTKPE
;
A
#
# COMPACT_ATOMS: atom_id res chain seq x y z
N MET A 1 5.93 -4.71 22.96
CA MET A 1 6.42 -4.36 21.61
C MET A 1 6.18 -5.56 20.72
N THR A 2 5.40 -5.43 19.66
CA THR A 2 5.23 -6.51 18.66
C THR A 2 6.51 -6.58 17.83
N ALA A 3 7.21 -7.71 17.87
CA ALA A 3 8.37 -7.94 17.03
C ALA A 3 7.97 -7.83 15.55
N THR A 4 8.77 -7.13 14.76
CA THR A 4 8.65 -7.09 13.30
C THR A 4 9.16 -8.38 12.70
N VAL A 5 8.72 -8.67 11.48
CA VAL A 5 9.16 -9.87 10.76
C VAL A 5 10.53 -9.63 10.12
N VAL A 6 10.76 -8.42 9.61
CA VAL A 6 12.06 -7.94 9.12
C VAL A 6 12.60 -6.94 10.14
N GLU A 7 13.89 -7.05 10.47
CA GLU A 7 14.53 -6.23 11.51
C GLU A 7 14.74 -4.78 11.06
N SER A 8 14.85 -4.52 9.76
CA SER A 8 15.06 -3.18 9.22
C SER A 8 14.21 -2.90 7.98
N THR A 9 13.64 -1.71 7.93
CA THR A 9 12.98 -1.18 6.72
C THR A 9 13.97 -1.05 5.55
N ILE A 10 15.26 -0.90 5.85
CA ILE A 10 16.33 -0.85 4.84
C ILE A 10 16.39 -2.16 4.06
N ASP A 11 16.24 -3.32 4.71
CA ASP A 11 16.27 -4.61 4.02
C ASP A 11 15.12 -4.74 3.01
N VAL A 12 13.90 -4.35 3.41
CA VAL A 12 12.74 -4.34 2.51
C VAL A 12 12.96 -3.36 1.34
N ALA A 13 13.53 -2.18 1.62
CA ALA A 13 13.83 -1.20 0.59
C ALA A 13 14.89 -1.71 -0.40
N LEU A 14 16.00 -2.28 0.09
CA LEU A 14 17.04 -2.90 -0.72
C LEU A 14 16.47 -3.99 -1.62
N TRP A 15 15.58 -4.83 -1.09
CA TRP A 15 14.95 -5.89 -1.88
C TRP A 15 14.15 -5.33 -3.07
N PHE A 16 13.36 -4.27 -2.88
CA PHE A 16 12.64 -3.63 -3.98
C PHE A 16 13.57 -2.97 -5.00
N MET A 17 14.64 -2.30 -4.54
CA MET A 17 15.65 -1.72 -5.43
C MET A 17 16.35 -2.80 -6.26
N ASP A 18 16.66 -3.94 -5.64
CA ASP A 18 17.29 -5.07 -6.31
C ASP A 18 16.36 -5.76 -7.30
N GLN A 19 15.04 -5.81 -7.05
CA GLN A 19 14.07 -6.28 -8.06
C GLN A 19 14.04 -5.37 -9.29
N ALA A 20 13.91 -4.05 -9.10
CA ALA A 20 13.92 -3.11 -10.21
C ALA A 20 15.19 -3.23 -11.05
N ARG A 21 16.36 -3.34 -10.39
CA ARG A 21 17.64 -3.53 -11.06
C ARG A 21 17.71 -4.83 -11.87
N ARG A 22 17.08 -5.92 -11.41
CA ARG A 22 17.02 -7.20 -12.14
C ARG A 22 16.15 -7.11 -13.41
N GLU A 23 15.22 -6.17 -13.43
CA GLU A 23 14.35 -5.89 -14.58
C GLU A 23 14.88 -4.70 -15.43
N ASP A 24 16.14 -4.31 -15.22
CA ASP A 24 16.79 -3.16 -15.87
C ASP A 24 16.01 -1.83 -15.72
N ASP A 25 15.22 -1.71 -14.64
CA ASP A 25 14.43 -0.51 -14.31
C ASP A 25 15.10 0.30 -13.19
N TYR A 26 14.89 1.62 -13.24
CA TYR A 26 15.26 2.53 -12.17
C TYR A 26 14.08 2.78 -11.23
N LEU A 27 14.19 2.30 -9.99
CA LEU A 27 13.16 2.54 -9.00
C LEU A 27 13.28 3.94 -8.39
N GLN A 28 12.39 4.84 -8.80
CA GLN A 28 12.32 6.19 -8.23
C GLN A 28 12.05 6.15 -6.72
N PRO A 29 12.66 7.04 -5.91
CA PRO A 29 12.49 7.06 -4.45
C PRO A 29 11.02 7.17 -4.03
N GLN A 30 10.24 7.96 -4.78
CA GLN A 30 8.80 8.08 -4.59
C GLN A 30 8.05 6.76 -4.77
N LYS A 31 8.36 6.00 -5.84
CA LYS A 31 7.73 4.69 -6.09
C LYS A 31 8.11 3.71 -4.99
N LEU A 32 9.37 3.70 -4.56
CA LEU A 32 9.85 2.91 -3.43
C LEU A 32 9.01 3.17 -2.16
N GLN A 33 8.78 4.43 -1.80
CA GLN A 33 7.95 4.78 -0.64
C GLN A 33 6.54 4.19 -0.72
N ARG A 34 5.96 4.10 -1.93
CA ARG A 34 4.59 3.58 -2.10
C ARG A 34 4.59 2.06 -1.95
N LEU A 35 5.60 1.40 -2.51
CA LEU A 35 5.77 -0.05 -2.40
C LEU A 35 5.96 -0.48 -0.95
N ILE A 36 6.81 0.20 -0.17
CA ILE A 36 7.02 -0.14 1.23
C ILE A 36 5.76 0.13 2.07
N TYR A 37 5.05 1.24 1.81
CA TYR A 37 3.79 1.55 2.51
C TYR A 37 2.69 0.51 2.21
N ILE A 38 2.51 0.16 0.93
CA ILE A 38 1.55 -0.86 0.50
C ILE A 38 1.95 -2.23 1.08
N ALA A 39 3.24 -2.58 1.08
CA ALA A 39 3.72 -3.83 1.66
C ALA A 39 3.39 -3.92 3.16
N GLN A 40 3.66 -2.85 3.92
CA GLN A 40 3.35 -2.78 5.35
C GLN A 40 1.86 -3.00 5.62
N GLY A 41 1.00 -2.26 4.92
CA GLY A 41 -0.45 -2.35 5.10
C GLY A 41 -1.03 -3.69 4.64
N SER A 42 -0.58 -4.18 3.49
CA SER A 42 -1.03 -5.47 2.94
C SER A 42 -0.60 -6.64 3.82
N TYR A 43 0.61 -6.60 4.37
CA TYR A 43 1.09 -7.63 5.29
C TYR A 43 0.25 -7.65 6.56
N ALA A 44 -0.01 -6.48 7.14
CA ALA A 44 -0.89 -6.37 8.31
C ALA A 44 -2.31 -6.89 8.02
N ALA A 45 -2.84 -6.68 6.82
CA ALA A 45 -4.16 -7.19 6.44
C ALA A 45 -4.23 -8.71 6.37
N THR A 46 -3.17 -9.36 5.89
CA THR A 46 -3.13 -10.83 5.71
C THR A 46 -2.60 -11.57 6.94
N HIS A 47 -1.90 -10.90 7.85
CA HIS A 47 -1.26 -11.50 9.04
C HIS A 47 -1.79 -10.91 10.36
N HIS A 48 -3.11 -10.74 10.49
CA HIS A 48 -3.77 -10.34 11.74
C HIS A 48 -3.19 -9.09 12.42
N GLY A 49 -2.80 -8.09 11.63
CA GLY A 49 -2.24 -6.83 12.12
C GLY A 49 -0.76 -6.89 12.52
N ARG A 50 -0.04 -7.98 12.21
CA ARG A 50 1.41 -8.05 12.43
C ARG A 50 2.17 -7.01 11.60
N MET A 51 3.28 -6.56 12.15
CA MET A 51 4.13 -5.51 11.58
C MET A 51 5.21 -6.16 10.69
N LEU A 52 5.26 -5.80 9.41
CA LEU A 52 6.25 -6.36 8.48
C LEU A 52 7.65 -5.86 8.83
N MET A 53 7.83 -4.54 8.86
CA MET A 53 9.09 -3.87 9.15
C MET A 53 8.88 -2.69 10.12
N PRO A 54 9.93 -2.20 10.81
CA PRO A 54 9.82 -1.11 11.77
C PRO A 54 9.84 0.25 11.06
N ALA A 55 8.86 0.50 10.19
CA ALA A 55 8.74 1.76 9.45
C ALA A 55 7.88 2.78 10.20
N LEU A 56 8.29 4.06 10.12
CA LEU A 56 7.51 5.21 10.60
C LEU A 56 7.01 5.99 9.39
N PHE A 57 5.71 5.87 9.08
CA PHE A 57 5.12 6.60 7.97
C PHE A 57 4.61 7.96 8.41
N VAL A 58 4.95 8.99 7.65
CA VAL A 58 4.43 10.34 7.78
C VAL A 58 3.72 10.79 6.51
N ALA A 59 2.83 11.79 6.63
CA ALA A 59 2.21 12.44 5.48
C ALA A 59 3.24 13.26 4.69
N GLY A 60 3.69 12.73 3.56
CA GLY A 60 4.46 13.49 2.56
C GLY A 60 3.56 14.21 1.57
N GLU A 61 4.17 15.02 0.71
CA GLU A 61 3.46 15.86 -0.26
C GLU A 61 2.57 15.07 -1.23
N THR A 62 3.07 13.92 -1.70
CA THR A 62 2.40 13.11 -2.72
C THR A 62 1.92 11.76 -2.18
N GLY A 63 2.13 11.49 -0.89
CA GLY A 63 1.74 10.23 -0.25
C GLY A 63 2.49 9.98 1.06
N PRO A 64 2.15 8.89 1.77
CA PRO A 64 2.91 8.38 2.91
C PRO A 64 4.37 8.11 2.53
N GLN A 65 5.28 8.43 3.44
CA GLN A 65 6.70 8.09 3.32
C GLN A 65 7.34 7.85 4.68
N ASP A 66 8.35 6.99 4.71
CA ASP A 66 9.32 6.92 5.80
C ASP A 66 10.47 7.92 5.47
N PRO A 67 10.63 9.01 6.26
CA PRO A 67 11.60 10.05 5.95
C PRO A 67 13.05 9.55 5.90
N ASN A 68 13.41 8.59 6.74
CA ASN A 68 14.77 8.07 6.82
C ASN A 68 15.07 7.23 5.58
N ILE A 69 14.12 6.39 5.17
CA ILE A 69 14.27 5.58 3.96
C ILE A 69 14.24 6.46 2.71
N PHE A 70 13.38 7.49 2.68
CA PHE A 70 13.37 8.42 1.55
C PHE A 70 14.73 9.09 1.38
N ARG A 71 15.29 9.63 2.48
CA ARG A 71 16.59 10.29 2.47
C ARG A 71 17.73 9.34 2.08
N LEU A 72 17.73 8.12 2.61
CA LEU A 72 18.78 7.13 2.34
C LEU A 72 18.81 6.69 0.87
N PHE A 73 17.64 6.63 0.21
CA PHE A 73 17.51 6.12 -1.15
C PHE A 73 17.24 7.23 -2.19
N GLU A 74 17.36 8.51 -1.84
CA GLU A 74 17.00 9.62 -2.74
C GLU A 74 17.81 9.63 -4.05
N HIS A 75 19.04 9.10 -3.99
CA HIS A 75 19.96 8.97 -5.13
C HIS A 75 20.02 7.55 -5.69
N GLY A 76 19.06 6.69 -5.34
CA GLY A 76 19.03 5.28 -5.73
C GLY A 76 19.61 4.35 -4.67
N ARG A 77 20.07 3.16 -5.09
CA ARG A 77 20.53 2.08 -4.19
C ARG A 77 21.90 2.45 -3.61
N PRO A 78 22.07 2.58 -2.28
CA PRO A 78 23.38 2.81 -1.68
C PRO A 78 24.35 1.67 -1.97
N THR A 79 25.59 2.00 -2.32
CA THR A 79 26.64 1.03 -2.70
C THR A 79 27.36 0.43 -1.49
N ASN A 80 27.34 1.11 -0.35
CA ASN A 80 27.95 0.67 0.91
C ASN A 80 27.06 -0.26 1.73
N LEU A 81 25.86 -0.60 1.24
CA LEU A 81 24.96 -1.54 1.89
C LEU A 81 25.07 -2.92 1.24
N GLY A 82 25.09 -3.95 2.08
CA GLY A 82 25.14 -5.35 1.68
C GLY A 82 23.82 -5.86 1.09
N GLU A 83 23.66 -7.18 1.10
CA GLU A 83 22.42 -7.83 0.69
C GLU A 83 21.31 -7.68 1.73
N ALA A 84 20.07 -7.60 1.27
CA ALA A 84 18.90 -7.54 2.13
C ALA A 84 18.75 -8.83 2.96
N LYS A 85 18.62 -8.68 4.28
CA LYS A 85 18.41 -9.80 5.21
C LYS A 85 16.91 -10.00 5.45
N ILE A 86 16.29 -10.88 4.66
CA ILE A 86 14.84 -11.12 4.71
C ILE A 86 14.55 -12.63 4.87
N PRO A 87 13.69 -13.04 5.81
CA PRO A 87 13.26 -14.42 5.95
C PRO A 87 12.57 -14.96 4.67
N ALA A 88 12.76 -16.24 4.36
CA ALA A 88 12.27 -16.85 3.12
C ALA A 88 10.75 -16.70 2.90
N GLU A 89 9.95 -16.85 3.96
CA GLU A 89 8.49 -16.64 3.91
C GLU A 89 8.12 -15.21 3.50
N THR A 90 8.93 -14.23 3.91
CA THR A 90 8.70 -12.82 3.64
C THR A 90 9.12 -12.46 2.22
N LEU A 91 10.14 -13.11 1.66
CA LEU A 91 10.53 -12.94 0.26
C LEU A 91 9.38 -13.27 -0.70
N HIS A 92 8.65 -14.37 -0.46
CA HIS A 92 7.49 -14.72 -1.28
C HIS A 92 6.40 -13.65 -1.20
N PHE A 93 6.14 -13.12 0.00
CA PHE A 93 5.19 -12.03 0.17
C PHE A 93 5.60 -10.76 -0.60
N LEU A 94 6.87 -10.35 -0.51
CA LEU A 94 7.36 -9.19 -1.23
C LEU A 94 7.32 -9.38 -2.75
N ASP A 95 7.60 -10.60 -3.25
CA ASP A 95 7.44 -10.95 -4.67
C ASP A 95 6.00 -10.74 -5.15
N MET A 96 5.00 -11.15 -4.36
CA MET A 96 3.59 -10.88 -4.70
C MET A 96 3.27 -9.39 -4.78
N ILE A 97 3.82 -8.57 -3.87
CA ILE A 97 3.66 -7.12 -3.91
C ILE A 97 4.34 -6.54 -5.16
N TRP A 98 5.56 -6.97 -5.47
CA TRP A 98 6.28 -6.52 -6.66
C TRP A 98 5.53 -6.87 -7.95
N ARG A 99 5.09 -8.11 -8.12
CA ARG A 99 4.30 -8.49 -9.32
C ARG A 99 3.04 -7.65 -9.48
N ARG A 100 2.37 -7.32 -8.38
CA ARG A 100 1.13 -6.55 -8.41
C ARG A 100 1.35 -5.06 -8.68
N TYR A 101 2.39 -4.45 -8.14
CA TYR A 101 2.54 -2.99 -8.16
C TYR A 101 3.82 -2.47 -8.82
N GLY A 102 4.83 -3.33 -9.01
CA GLY A 102 6.16 -2.98 -9.53
C GLY A 102 6.12 -2.42 -10.95
N HIS A 103 5.19 -2.88 -11.80
CA HIS A 103 5.03 -2.37 -13.16
C HIS A 103 4.31 -1.02 -13.24
N HIS A 104 3.72 -0.52 -12.15
CA HIS A 104 3.03 0.77 -12.13
C HIS A 104 4.02 1.94 -11.96
N SER A 105 3.65 3.11 -12.52
CA SER A 105 4.40 4.35 -12.32
C SER A 105 4.19 4.92 -10.91
N SER A 106 5.11 5.78 -10.48
CA SER A 106 4.97 6.56 -9.24
C SER A 106 3.66 7.35 -9.22
N ASP A 107 3.32 8.02 -10.33
CA ASP A 107 2.07 8.79 -10.46
C ASP A 107 0.84 7.92 -10.30
N TYR A 108 0.80 6.74 -10.93
CA TYR A 108 -0.34 5.84 -10.78
C TYR A 108 -0.54 5.42 -9.32
N LEU A 109 0.54 5.04 -8.62
CA LEU A 109 0.47 4.69 -7.21
C LEU A 109 0.07 5.89 -6.33
N ASN A 110 0.57 7.08 -6.62
CA ASN A 110 0.18 8.32 -5.94
C ASN A 110 -1.34 8.58 -6.10
N GLN A 111 -1.89 8.36 -7.30
CA GLN A 111 -3.32 8.53 -7.57
C GLN A 111 -4.20 7.54 -6.80
N GLN A 112 -3.70 6.33 -6.54
CA GLN A 112 -4.43 5.38 -5.67
C GLN A 112 -4.36 5.82 -4.20
N ILE A 113 -3.16 6.17 -3.72
CA ILE A 113 -2.91 6.44 -2.29
C ILE A 113 -3.49 7.78 -1.84
N LYS A 114 -3.58 8.80 -2.70
CA LYS A 114 -4.16 10.11 -2.34
C LYS A 114 -5.61 10.03 -1.85
N HIS A 115 -6.30 8.93 -2.15
CA HIS A 115 -7.67 8.68 -1.70
C HIS A 115 -7.76 7.88 -0.40
N HIS A 116 -6.63 7.42 0.16
CA HIS A 116 -6.61 6.77 1.47
C HIS A 116 -7.00 7.79 2.53
N ASP A 117 -8.14 7.59 3.18
CA ASP A 117 -8.66 8.48 4.21
C ASP A 117 -7.70 8.63 5.40
N ILE A 118 -6.87 7.61 5.69
CA ILE A 118 -5.80 7.68 6.70
C ILE A 118 -4.71 8.68 6.30
N TYR A 119 -4.31 8.73 5.04
CA TYR A 119 -3.34 9.69 4.52
C TYR A 119 -3.93 11.10 4.49
N VAL A 120 -5.15 11.25 3.95
CA VAL A 120 -5.84 12.55 3.88
C VAL A 120 -6.03 13.17 5.28
N ARG A 121 -6.36 12.34 6.28
CA ARG A 121 -6.50 12.82 7.67
C ARG A 121 -5.18 13.30 8.27
N ALA A 122 -4.09 12.60 8.01
CA ALA A 122 -2.76 13.02 8.47
C ALA A 122 -2.33 14.32 7.75
N LEU A 123 -2.47 14.37 6.43
CA LEU A 123 -2.11 15.53 5.62
C LEU A 123 -2.86 16.81 6.03
N LYS A 124 -4.14 16.69 6.43
CA LYS A 124 -4.93 17.83 6.95
C LYS A 124 -4.35 18.45 8.22
N LYS A 125 -3.59 17.70 9.02
CA LYS A 125 -2.91 18.20 10.21
C LYS A 125 -1.56 18.82 9.87
N GLY A 126 -0.93 18.38 8.78
CA GLY A 126 0.29 18.96 8.26
C GLY A 126 1.16 17.95 7.51
N LEU A 127 2.12 18.46 6.76
CA LEU A 127 3.22 17.64 6.25
C LEU A 127 4.05 17.13 7.42
N GLY A 128 4.50 15.87 7.34
CA GLY A 128 5.26 15.23 8.41
C GLY A 128 4.42 14.66 9.55
N GLU A 129 3.09 14.83 9.54
CA GLU A 129 2.21 14.19 10.52
C GLU A 129 2.33 12.66 10.42
N GLU A 130 2.54 12.00 11.57
CA GLU A 130 2.60 10.55 11.65
C GLU A 130 1.29 9.90 11.20
N ILE A 131 1.39 8.80 10.46
CA ILE A 131 0.29 7.90 10.14
C ILE A 131 0.43 6.68 11.07
N PRO A 132 -0.30 6.60 12.19
CA PRO A 132 -0.06 5.58 13.19
C PRO A 132 -0.29 4.18 12.63
N PHE A 133 0.58 3.22 12.94
CA PHE A 133 0.44 1.85 12.47
C PHE A 133 -0.94 1.22 12.75
N PRO A 134 -1.57 1.40 13.94
CA PRO A 134 -2.93 0.91 14.16
C PRO A 134 -3.98 1.47 13.18
N ALA A 135 -3.78 2.70 12.68
CA ALA A 135 -4.64 3.27 11.65
C ALA A 135 -4.40 2.61 10.28
N ILE A 136 -3.13 2.30 9.95
CA ILE A 136 -2.77 1.52 8.75
C ILE A 136 -3.43 0.15 8.79
N VAL A 137 -3.31 -0.58 9.90
CA VAL A 137 -3.93 -1.91 10.07
C VAL A 137 -5.44 -1.84 9.82
N ARG A 138 -6.14 -0.91 10.49
CA ARG A 138 -7.60 -0.74 10.32
C ARG A 138 -7.99 -0.39 8.89
N PHE A 139 -7.19 0.40 8.19
CA PHE A 139 -7.47 0.77 6.81
C PHE A 139 -7.39 -0.43 5.87
N PHE A 140 -6.25 -1.15 5.89
CA PHE A 140 -6.00 -2.26 4.97
C PHE A 140 -6.81 -3.53 5.30
N THR A 141 -7.27 -3.70 6.55
CA THR A 141 -8.15 -4.82 6.95
C THR A 141 -9.62 -4.58 6.65
N ARG A 142 -10.02 -3.33 6.37
CA ARG A 142 -11.42 -3.00 6.12
C ARG A 142 -11.85 -3.69 4.82
N LYS A 143 -12.80 -4.61 4.91
CA LYS A 143 -13.48 -5.13 3.72
C LYS A 143 -14.08 -3.94 2.97
N GLU A 144 -13.71 -3.76 1.71
CA GLU A 144 -14.32 -2.75 0.85
C GLU A 144 -15.84 -2.91 0.96
N ARG A 145 -16.53 -1.85 1.41
CA ARG A 145 -17.97 -1.79 1.20
C ARG A 145 -18.16 -1.58 -0.29
N PRO A 146 -18.96 -2.39 -1.01
CA PRO A 146 -19.16 -2.20 -2.43
C PRO A 146 -19.57 -0.74 -2.66
N SER A 147 -18.83 -0.03 -3.51
CA SER A 147 -19.15 1.35 -3.83
C SER A 147 -20.50 1.35 -4.53
N VAL A 148 -21.54 1.82 -3.86
CA VAL A 148 -22.84 2.02 -4.49
C VAL A 148 -22.64 3.12 -5.52
N LYS A 149 -22.60 2.77 -6.81
CA LYS A 149 -22.51 3.74 -7.90
C LYS A 149 -23.76 4.62 -7.81
N LYS A 150 -23.58 5.90 -7.47
CA LYS A 150 -24.67 6.88 -7.45
C LYS A 150 -24.88 7.39 -8.88
N VAL A 151 -26.10 7.29 -9.39
CA VAL A 151 -26.49 7.80 -10.71
C VAL A 151 -27.24 9.11 -10.51
N LYS A 152 -26.86 10.15 -11.26
CA LYS A 152 -27.65 11.38 -11.36
C LYS A 152 -28.70 11.20 -12.44
N THR A 153 -29.97 11.30 -12.05
CA THR A 153 -31.11 11.31 -12.97
C THR A 153 -31.21 12.67 -13.67
N ALA A 154 -31.83 12.74 -14.85
CA ALA A 154 -32.04 13.98 -15.60
C ALA A 154 -32.71 15.10 -14.77
N ASP A 155 -33.57 14.72 -13.81
CA ASP A 155 -34.26 15.65 -12.90
C ASP A 155 -33.40 16.10 -11.70
N GLY A 156 -32.09 15.91 -11.74
CA GLY A 156 -31.15 16.36 -10.70
C GLY A 156 -31.10 15.51 -9.42
N ARG A 157 -31.92 14.45 -9.32
CA ARG A 157 -31.90 13.52 -8.18
C ARG A 157 -30.71 12.58 -8.25
N VAL A 158 -30.12 12.28 -7.10
CA VAL A 158 -29.04 11.30 -6.97
C VAL A 158 -29.63 10.01 -6.42
N LEU A 159 -29.67 8.96 -7.24
CA LEU A 159 -30.17 7.64 -6.85
C LEU A 159 -29.03 6.65 -6.71
N GLU A 160 -29.18 5.73 -5.76
CA GLU A 160 -28.32 4.56 -5.68
C GLU A 160 -28.64 3.62 -6.85
N LYS A 161 -27.63 3.21 -7.61
CA LYS A 161 -27.84 2.28 -8.74
C LYS A 161 -28.29 0.93 -8.17
N TRP A 162 -29.58 0.65 -8.28
CA TRP A 162 -30.13 -0.66 -7.97
C TRP A 162 -29.53 -1.70 -8.93
N THR A 163 -28.87 -2.71 -8.37
CA THR A 163 -28.47 -3.92 -9.09
C THR A 163 -29.37 -5.06 -8.61
N PRO A 164 -30.08 -5.77 -9.51
CA PRO A 164 -30.84 -6.94 -9.11
C PRO A 164 -29.88 -7.99 -8.56
N THR A 165 -30.00 -8.29 -7.27
CA THR A 165 -29.48 -9.55 -6.73
C THR A 165 -30.30 -10.66 -7.39
N ALA A 166 -29.66 -11.48 -8.21
CA ALA A 166 -30.31 -12.66 -8.77
C ALA A 166 -30.80 -13.53 -7.60
N ALA A 167 -32.12 -13.60 -7.42
CA ALA A 167 -32.73 -14.59 -6.55
C ALA A 167 -32.43 -15.98 -7.15
N PRO A 168 -32.00 -16.98 -6.34
CA PRO A 168 -31.82 -18.33 -6.84
C PRO A 168 -33.18 -18.84 -7.34
N GLY A 169 -33.25 -19.09 -8.65
CA GLY A 169 -34.44 -19.60 -9.32
C GLY A 169 -34.87 -20.92 -8.68
N GLN A 170 -36.08 -20.93 -8.14
CA GLN A 170 -36.79 -22.16 -7.81
C GLN A 170 -37.08 -22.89 -9.13
N THR A 171 -36.42 -24.04 -9.34
CA THR A 171 -36.77 -24.96 -10.41
C THR A 171 -37.78 -26.00 -9.93
N LYS A 172 -39.02 -25.87 -10.41
CA LYS A 172 -39.92 -26.96 -10.84
C LYS A 172 -41.05 -26.31 -11.67
N PRO A 173 -41.68 -26.96 -12.66
CA PRO A 173 -41.96 -28.41 -12.73
C PRO A 173 -41.76 -29.08 -14.12
N GLU A 174 -41.62 -30.40 -14.13
CA GLU A 174 -42.54 -31.38 -14.74
C GLU A 174 -42.36 -32.73 -14.02
#